data_AF-A0A1H1DH96-F1
#
_entry.id   AF-A0A1H1DH96-F1
#
_cell.length_a   1.000
_cell.length_b   1.000
_cell.length_c   1.000
_cell.angle_alpha   90.00
_cell.angle_beta   90.00
_cell.angle_gamma   90.00
#
_symmetry.space_group_name_H-M   'P 1'
#
loop_
_entity.id
_entity.type
_entity.pdbx_description
1 polymer ?
#
loop_
_entity_poly.entity_id
_entity_poly.type
_entity_poly.pdbx_seq_one_letter_code
_entity_poly.pdbx_strand_id
1 'polypeptide(L)'
;MNIKEKLNDWAKETVEVYKKQSTEIGFYTQTPLSIFLKDNIQKPDLLILGINPGSGGGIRRNTGTELLKGNPCFEGMDSERIIKNMSEEKDNNKNRKGWALWHRVNNMLKFSNNEDHKKILRNLDRFVLSNMIFFGTEKENQIPNIKREECAKQTIELISILQPKVVLLLGSQSRKLFDRVSENKLEVLVPNSMYHCMSGKSHVLAIKHTAYYYSSIEMELIGKTIGFILDHQDKTINSESIVESSLKDDIIRFEQAQRTIQIPSDNSLYYLKKKIRAKGCNKGIDNNGYLIYEYYCNNAFKEFIKENGTVSIGIFYQNKQCCFSVMTKGNHPEDLLKKVQETCDELKVFKNDSKDCFVSDIETDDVKIVEFFNVLLAKIKKYRETDCPK
;
A
#
# COMPACT_ATOMS: atom_id res chain seq x y z
N MET A 1 17.50 25.11 26.06
CA MET A 1 17.59 23.67 26.34
C MET A 1 18.25 22.97 25.17
N ASN A 2 19.41 22.35 25.40
CA ASN A 2 20.16 21.64 24.37
C ASN A 2 19.46 20.30 24.01
N ILE A 3 19.84 19.66 22.91
CA ILE A 3 19.21 18.41 22.45
C ILE A 3 19.30 17.30 23.51
N LYS A 4 20.41 17.24 24.26
CA LYS A 4 20.66 16.25 25.30
C LYS A 4 19.66 16.34 26.45
N GLU A 5 19.41 17.55 26.95
CA GLU A 5 18.39 17.80 27.97
C GLU A 5 17.01 17.42 27.44
N LYS A 6 16.65 17.91 26.25
CA LYS A 6 15.33 17.64 25.65
C LYS A 6 15.07 16.15 25.48
N LEU A 7 16.06 15.41 25.00
CA LEU A 7 15.94 13.98 24.76
C LEU A 7 15.87 13.18 26.07
N ASN A 8 16.56 13.60 27.12
CA ASN A 8 16.46 12.98 28.44
C ASN A 8 15.08 13.20 29.07
N ASP A 9 14.54 14.41 28.97
CA ASP A 9 13.22 14.72 29.54
C ASP A 9 12.09 14.07 28.75
N TRP A 10 12.16 14.12 27.42
CA TRP A 10 11.29 13.35 26.54
C TRP A 10 11.29 11.85 26.90
N ALA A 11 12.47 11.25 27.12
CA ALA A 11 12.53 9.83 27.44
C ALA A 11 11.88 9.49 28.79
N LYS A 12 11.99 10.38 29.79
CA LYS A 12 11.29 10.23 31.08
C LYS A 12 9.77 10.34 30.88
N GLU A 13 9.32 11.35 30.14
CA GLU A 13 7.91 11.58 29.88
C GLU A 13 7.28 10.43 29.07
N THR A 14 7.94 9.98 28.01
CA THR A 14 7.50 8.86 27.18
C THR A 14 7.29 7.61 28.02
N VAL A 15 8.21 7.31 28.94
CA VAL A 15 8.08 6.17 29.85
C VAL A 15 6.81 6.26 30.69
N GLU A 16 6.52 7.44 31.25
CA GLU A 16 5.32 7.65 32.07
C GLU A 16 4.04 7.59 31.23
N VAL A 17 4.06 8.10 29.99
CA VAL A 17 2.95 7.95 29.04
C VAL A 17 2.68 6.47 28.75
N TYR A 18 3.70 5.69 28.41
CA TYR A 18 3.52 4.29 28.01
C TYR A 18 3.13 3.39 29.17
N LYS A 19 3.70 3.59 30.37
CA LYS A 19 3.30 2.86 31.60
C LYS A 19 1.81 3.03 31.92
N LYS A 20 1.24 4.21 31.65
CA LYS A 20 -0.20 4.47 31.84
C LYS A 20 -1.08 3.71 30.84
N GLN A 21 -0.54 3.34 29.69
CA GLN A 21 -1.29 2.60 28.67
C GLN A 21 -1.24 1.09 28.87
N SER A 22 -0.10 0.55 29.30
CA SER A 22 0.04 -0.87 29.62
C SER A 22 1.25 -1.11 30.54
N THR A 23 1.08 -2.03 31.49
CA THR A 23 2.16 -2.56 32.35
C THR A 23 2.62 -3.95 31.93
N GLU A 24 1.94 -4.59 30.99
CA GLU A 24 2.16 -5.98 30.60
C GLU A 24 3.09 -6.13 29.40
N ILE A 25 3.15 -5.09 28.55
CA ILE A 25 3.91 -5.11 27.30
C ILE A 25 5.01 -4.06 27.38
N GLY A 26 6.22 -4.52 27.08
CA GLY A 26 7.41 -3.69 27.01
C GLY A 26 7.39 -2.73 25.83
N PHE A 27 8.21 -1.67 25.90
CA PHE A 27 8.38 -0.72 24.80
C PHE A 27 9.85 -0.30 24.66
N TYR A 28 10.24 0.12 23.45
CA TYR A 28 11.59 0.60 23.12
C TYR A 28 11.61 1.38 21.79
N THR A 29 12.65 2.17 21.56
CA THR A 29 12.97 2.68 20.22
C THR A 29 13.83 1.68 19.46
N GLN A 30 13.74 1.61 18.14
CA GLN A 30 14.42 0.54 17.40
C GLN A 30 15.94 0.69 17.41
N THR A 31 16.47 1.88 17.12
CA THR A 31 17.91 2.20 17.28
C THR A 31 18.18 2.92 18.60
N PRO A 32 19.41 2.81 19.15
CA PRO A 32 19.80 3.58 20.33
C PRO A 32 19.78 5.08 20.06
N LEU A 33 19.02 5.83 20.86
CA LEU A 33 18.99 7.29 20.84
C LEU A 33 20.10 7.92 21.68
N SER A 34 20.72 7.14 22.57
CA SER A 34 21.84 7.57 23.42
C SER A 34 23.05 8.06 22.62
N ILE A 35 23.14 7.67 21.34
CA ILE A 35 24.14 8.16 20.41
C ILE A 35 24.08 9.69 20.34
N PHE A 36 22.88 10.28 20.22
CA PHE A 36 22.68 11.74 20.11
C PHE A 36 22.88 12.52 21.43
N LEU A 37 23.30 11.86 22.50
CA LEU A 37 23.67 12.51 23.77
C LEU A 37 25.15 12.88 23.85
N LYS A 38 25.98 12.42 22.91
CA LYS A 38 27.40 12.74 22.85
C LYS A 38 27.60 14.17 22.32
N ASP A 39 28.65 14.83 22.79
CA ASP A 39 29.00 16.16 22.32
C ASP A 39 29.38 16.10 20.82
N ASN A 40 29.02 17.15 20.06
CA ASN A 40 29.31 17.33 18.63
C ASN A 40 28.55 16.42 17.63
N ILE A 41 27.54 15.67 18.04
CA ILE A 41 26.70 14.92 17.08
C ILE A 41 25.66 15.83 16.43
N GLN A 42 25.62 15.79 15.09
CA GLN A 42 24.65 16.52 14.28
C GLN A 42 23.26 15.85 14.33
N LYS A 43 22.25 16.61 13.90
CA LYS A 43 20.91 16.07 13.67
C LYS A 43 20.97 14.94 12.65
N PRO A 44 20.20 13.85 12.82
CA PRO A 44 20.20 12.77 11.84
C PRO A 44 19.68 13.27 10.48
N ASP A 45 20.19 12.70 9.40
CA ASP A 45 19.65 12.98 8.05
C ASP A 45 18.28 12.33 7.89
N LEU A 46 18.09 11.12 8.44
CA LEU A 46 16.91 10.30 8.18
C LEU A 46 16.33 9.68 9.46
N LEU A 47 15.05 9.93 9.73
CA LEU A 47 14.28 9.18 10.73
C LEU A 47 13.28 8.27 10.01
N ILE A 48 13.39 6.97 10.18
CA ILE A 48 12.52 5.97 9.57
C ILE A 48 11.52 5.48 10.62
N LEU A 49 10.22 5.62 10.33
CA LEU A 49 9.14 5.27 11.24
C LEU A 49 8.22 4.22 10.61
N GLY A 50 8.20 3.03 11.18
CA GLY A 50 7.15 2.04 10.93
C GLY A 50 5.99 2.17 11.91
N ILE A 51 4.97 1.34 11.73
CA ILE A 51 4.14 0.86 12.84
C ILE A 51 4.61 -0.55 13.24
N ASN A 52 5.77 -0.94 12.72
CA ASN A 52 6.15 -2.33 12.64
C ASN A 52 6.51 -2.82 14.05
N PRO A 53 5.76 -3.78 14.58
CA PRO A 53 6.05 -4.41 15.86
C PRO A 53 7.44 -5.05 15.80
N GLY A 54 8.20 -4.98 16.89
CA GLY A 54 9.55 -5.51 16.95
C GLY A 54 9.60 -7.03 17.18
N SER A 55 10.59 -7.51 17.93
CA SER A 55 10.84 -8.94 18.17
C SER A 55 10.15 -9.50 19.42
N GLY A 56 9.10 -8.84 19.92
CA GLY A 56 8.64 -9.05 21.29
C GLY A 56 9.60 -8.39 22.32
N GLY A 57 9.10 -8.14 23.54
CA GLY A 57 9.93 -7.66 24.67
C GLY A 57 9.87 -6.15 24.93
N GLY A 58 10.79 -5.65 25.75
CA GLY A 58 10.79 -4.28 26.26
C GLY A 58 12.08 -3.88 26.96
N ILE A 59 12.22 -2.58 27.23
CA ILE A 59 13.15 -2.13 28.27
C ILE A 59 12.80 -2.80 29.62
N ARG A 60 13.81 -3.11 30.43
CA ARG A 60 13.67 -4.00 31.60
C ARG A 60 13.17 -3.29 32.85
N ARG A 61 13.60 -2.04 33.05
CA ARG A 61 13.35 -1.22 34.25
C ARG A 61 12.39 -0.07 34.00
N ASN A 62 11.87 0.08 32.77
CA ASN A 62 10.96 1.15 32.39
C ASN A 62 11.46 2.54 32.86
N THR A 63 12.69 2.89 32.48
CA THR A 63 13.32 4.18 32.78
C THR A 63 13.70 4.90 31.48
N GLY A 64 13.73 6.24 31.50
CA GLY A 64 14.13 7.03 30.34
C GLY A 64 15.53 6.65 29.84
N THR A 65 16.47 6.42 30.76
CA THR A 65 17.83 5.98 30.42
C THR A 65 17.86 4.67 29.64
N GLU A 66 16.98 3.72 29.95
CA GLU A 66 16.89 2.47 29.19
C GLU A 66 16.18 2.67 27.85
N LEU A 67 15.14 3.49 27.79
CA LEU A 67 14.47 3.82 26.53
C LEU A 67 15.47 4.39 25.51
N LEU A 68 16.39 5.24 25.97
CA LEU A 68 17.45 5.82 25.13
C LEU A 68 18.46 4.80 24.61
N LYS A 69 18.60 3.63 25.25
CA LYS A 69 19.46 2.54 24.73
C LYS A 69 18.84 1.84 23.52
N GLY A 70 17.55 2.05 23.25
CA GLY A 70 16.84 1.45 22.12
C GLY A 70 16.55 -0.04 22.32
N ASN A 71 16.50 -0.78 21.21
CA ASN A 71 16.07 -2.17 21.21
C ASN A 71 17.01 -3.03 22.08
N PRO A 72 16.49 -3.80 23.06
CA PRO A 72 17.29 -4.70 23.89
C PRO A 72 18.17 -5.69 23.12
N CYS A 73 17.84 -6.02 21.86
CA CYS A 73 18.68 -6.87 21.03
C CYS A 73 20.06 -6.28 20.70
N PHE A 74 20.25 -4.97 20.93
CA PHE A 74 21.50 -4.25 20.72
C PHE A 74 22.26 -3.97 22.02
N GLU A 75 21.78 -4.48 23.17
CA GLU A 75 22.46 -4.29 24.45
C GLU A 75 23.90 -4.82 24.40
N GLY A 76 24.87 -3.96 24.73
CA GLY A 76 26.30 -4.29 24.70
C GLY A 76 26.95 -4.30 23.31
N MET A 77 26.22 -3.92 22.25
CA MET A 77 26.78 -3.79 20.90
C MET A 77 27.28 -2.36 20.64
N ASP A 78 28.42 -2.25 19.97
CA ASP A 78 28.88 -0.99 19.37
C ASP A 78 28.13 -0.68 18.06
N SER A 79 28.34 0.52 17.53
CA SER A 79 27.65 0.99 16.33
C SER A 79 27.92 0.11 15.09
N GLU A 80 29.14 -0.40 14.93
CA GLU A 80 29.50 -1.24 13.79
C GLU A 80 28.76 -2.58 13.84
N ARG A 81 28.71 -3.21 15.01
CA ARG A 81 27.97 -4.47 15.24
C ARG A 81 26.48 -4.31 15.02
N ILE A 82 25.90 -3.18 15.44
CA ILE A 82 24.48 -2.88 15.22
C ILE A 82 24.19 -2.75 13.71
N ILE A 83 24.99 -1.98 12.97
CA ILE A 83 24.84 -1.87 11.50
C ILE A 83 24.99 -3.24 10.85
N LYS A 84 26.02 -4.00 11.21
CA LYS A 84 26.24 -5.35 10.71
C LYS A 84 25.01 -6.22 10.94
N ASN A 85 24.47 -6.24 12.16
CA ASN A 85 23.29 -7.04 12.51
C ASN A 85 22.06 -6.70 11.64
N MET A 86 21.80 -5.40 11.40
CA MET A 86 20.70 -4.97 10.53
C MET A 86 20.93 -5.29 9.05
N SER A 87 22.18 -5.25 8.59
CA SER A 87 22.57 -5.38 7.17
C SER A 87 22.93 -6.80 6.72
N GLU A 88 23.01 -7.77 7.62
CA GLU A 88 23.53 -9.11 7.32
C GLU A 88 22.54 -9.91 6.46
N GLU A 89 22.75 -10.00 5.14
CA GLU A 89 21.77 -10.63 4.25
C GLU A 89 21.49 -12.10 4.59
N LYS A 90 22.50 -12.83 5.05
CA LYS A 90 22.43 -14.24 5.41
C LYS A 90 23.35 -14.57 6.58
N ASP A 91 22.92 -15.48 7.45
CA ASP A 91 23.80 -16.10 8.44
C ASP A 91 24.73 -17.15 7.80
N ASN A 92 25.61 -17.76 8.61
CA ASN A 92 26.53 -18.82 8.17
C ASN A 92 25.80 -20.06 7.60
N ASN A 93 24.50 -20.23 7.91
CA ASN A 93 23.65 -21.30 7.41
C ASN A 93 22.81 -20.86 6.19
N LYS A 94 23.12 -19.71 5.58
CA LYS A 94 22.43 -19.10 4.43
C LYS A 94 20.98 -18.64 4.72
N ASN A 95 20.54 -18.58 5.98
CA ASN A 95 19.23 -18.07 6.36
C ASN A 95 19.23 -16.54 6.34
N ARG A 96 18.16 -15.91 5.85
CA ARG A 96 18.01 -14.45 5.92
C ARG A 96 17.99 -14.00 7.39
N LYS A 97 18.93 -13.13 7.77
CA LYS A 97 19.11 -12.67 9.17
C LYS A 97 18.92 -11.17 9.34
N GLY A 98 19.30 -10.39 8.34
CA GLY A 98 19.22 -8.93 8.33
C GLY A 98 17.79 -8.42 8.20
N TRP A 99 17.60 -7.17 8.57
CA TRP A 99 16.28 -6.59 8.68
C TRP A 99 15.77 -6.22 7.30
N ALA A 100 14.69 -6.88 6.85
CA ALA A 100 14.12 -6.66 5.52
C ALA A 100 13.80 -5.18 5.23
N LEU A 101 13.37 -4.45 6.26
CA LEU A 101 13.16 -3.00 6.21
C LEU A 101 14.47 -2.26 5.88
N TRP A 102 15.56 -2.56 6.60
CA TRP A 102 16.86 -1.95 6.37
C TRP A 102 17.31 -2.17 4.93
N HIS A 103 17.25 -3.41 4.44
CA HIS A 103 17.64 -3.73 3.06
C HIS A 103 16.80 -3.00 2.03
N ARG A 104 15.48 -2.89 2.24
CA ARG A 104 14.59 -2.21 1.31
C ARG A 104 14.90 -0.71 1.23
N VAL A 105 15.01 -0.04 2.37
CA VAL A 105 15.33 1.39 2.41
C VAL A 105 16.74 1.65 1.89
N ASN A 106 17.73 0.82 2.26
CA ASN A 106 19.09 0.92 1.74
C ASN A 106 19.13 0.78 0.21
N ASN A 107 18.31 -0.12 -0.36
CA ASN A 107 18.21 -0.26 -1.82
C ASN A 107 17.54 0.94 -2.49
N MET A 108 16.55 1.58 -1.86
CA MET A 108 15.99 2.84 -2.36
C MET A 108 17.07 3.94 -2.36
N LEU A 109 17.80 4.11 -1.25
CA LEU A 109 18.83 5.14 -1.13
C LEU A 109 19.96 5.02 -2.15
N LYS A 110 20.26 3.80 -2.67
CA LYS A 110 21.23 3.61 -3.75
C LYS A 110 20.89 4.38 -5.04
N PHE A 111 19.62 4.73 -5.25
CA PHE A 111 19.17 5.51 -6.39
C PHE A 111 19.28 7.03 -6.19
N SER A 112 19.68 7.50 -5.00
CA SER A 112 20.03 8.92 -4.82
C SER A 112 21.16 9.31 -5.79
N ASN A 113 21.11 10.52 -6.34
CA ASN A 113 22.18 11.03 -7.22
C ASN A 113 23.46 11.39 -6.44
N ASN A 114 23.37 11.57 -5.12
CA ASN A 114 24.48 11.92 -4.25
C ASN A 114 25.05 10.66 -3.55
N GLU A 115 26.35 10.40 -3.74
CA GLU A 115 27.07 9.23 -3.17
C GLU A 115 27.09 9.21 -1.63
N ASP A 116 27.02 10.37 -0.99
CA ASP A 116 26.97 10.46 0.46
C ASP A 116 25.60 9.97 1.00
N HIS A 117 24.50 10.33 0.32
CA HIS A 117 23.16 9.86 0.68
C HIS A 117 23.01 8.34 0.59
N LYS A 118 23.70 7.70 -0.37
CA LYS A 118 23.72 6.23 -0.53
C LYS A 118 24.33 5.52 0.69
N LYS A 119 25.06 6.23 1.54
CA LYS A 119 25.78 5.68 2.70
C LYS A 119 25.15 6.03 4.04
N ILE A 120 24.02 6.76 4.07
CA ILE A 120 23.33 7.17 5.32
C ILE A 120 23.13 5.99 6.27
N LEU A 121 22.61 4.86 5.78
CA LEU A 121 22.32 3.68 6.61
C LEU A 121 23.55 2.89 7.06
N ARG A 122 24.76 3.34 6.74
CA ARG A 122 26.03 2.75 7.20
C ARG A 122 26.59 3.46 8.43
N ASN A 123 25.96 4.55 8.87
CA ASN A 123 26.40 5.33 10.03
C ASN A 123 25.21 5.62 10.95
N LEU A 124 25.23 5.10 12.19
CA LEU A 124 24.15 5.29 13.17
C LEU A 124 23.97 6.73 13.63
N ASP A 125 24.96 7.60 13.44
CA ASP A 125 24.83 9.02 13.78
C ASP A 125 23.96 9.77 12.75
N ARG A 126 23.72 9.16 11.58
CA ARG A 126 23.01 9.79 10.45
C ARG A 126 21.57 9.34 10.29
N PHE A 127 21.15 8.30 10.99
CA PHE A 127 19.76 7.86 10.93
C PHE A 127 19.24 7.32 12.24
N VAL A 128 17.92 7.37 12.38
CA VAL A 128 17.18 6.72 13.46
C VAL A 128 16.15 5.81 12.85
N LEU A 129 16.04 4.59 13.36
CA LEU A 129 14.91 3.72 13.10
C LEU A 129 14.06 3.66 14.36
N SER A 130 12.76 3.84 14.21
CA SER A 130 11.81 3.71 15.31
C SER A 130 10.42 3.37 14.76
N ASN A 131 9.41 3.46 15.62
CA ASN A 131 8.02 3.26 15.27
C ASN A 131 7.17 4.46 15.68
N MET A 132 5.99 4.60 15.07
CA MET A 132 4.99 5.55 15.54
C MET A 132 4.45 5.20 16.94
N ILE A 133 4.56 3.93 17.34
CA ILE A 133 4.24 3.43 18.69
C ILE A 133 5.37 2.48 19.11
N PHE A 134 5.89 2.65 20.32
CA PHE A 134 7.10 1.95 20.80
C PHE A 134 6.86 0.58 21.44
N PHE A 135 5.60 0.12 21.56
CA PHE A 135 5.32 -1.19 22.14
C PHE A 135 5.98 -2.32 21.33
N GLY A 136 6.76 -3.15 22.02
CA GLY A 136 7.54 -4.25 21.47
C GLY A 136 6.71 -5.50 21.31
N THR A 137 5.71 -5.49 20.43
CA THR A 137 4.97 -6.71 20.05
C THR A 137 5.64 -7.39 18.86
N GLU A 138 5.19 -8.58 18.44
CA GLU A 138 5.62 -9.20 17.17
C GLU A 138 4.73 -8.83 15.99
N LYS A 139 3.46 -8.52 16.28
CA LYS A 139 2.41 -8.16 15.29
C LYS A 139 1.67 -6.89 15.74
N GLU A 140 1.22 -6.06 14.79
CA GLU A 140 0.50 -4.82 15.11
C GLU A 140 -0.81 -5.11 15.84
N ASN A 141 -1.48 -6.21 15.47
CA ASN A 141 -2.73 -6.63 16.11
C ASN A 141 -2.55 -7.18 17.54
N GLN A 142 -1.31 -7.32 18.02
CA GLN A 142 -1.00 -7.65 19.42
C GLN A 142 -0.77 -6.39 20.28
N ILE A 143 -0.71 -5.20 19.67
CA ILE A 143 -0.64 -3.95 20.45
C ILE A 143 -1.94 -3.86 21.28
N PRO A 144 -1.84 -3.63 22.60
CA PRO A 144 -3.01 -3.65 23.46
C PRO A 144 -3.98 -2.51 23.11
N ASN A 145 -5.19 -2.55 23.66
CA ASN A 145 -6.13 -1.45 23.50
C ASN A 145 -5.64 -0.23 24.28
N ILE A 146 -4.89 0.63 23.59
CA ILE A 146 -4.23 1.82 24.13
C ILE A 146 -4.74 3.06 23.41
N LYS A 147 -4.52 4.22 24.03
CA LYS A 147 -4.70 5.50 23.35
C LYS A 147 -3.53 5.76 22.41
N ARG A 148 -3.60 5.17 21.21
CA ARG A 148 -2.55 5.24 20.17
C ARG A 148 -2.09 6.67 19.86
N GLU A 149 -3.00 7.63 19.90
CA GLU A 149 -2.71 9.05 19.66
C GLU A 149 -1.87 9.68 20.77
N GLU A 150 -2.08 9.31 22.05
CA GLU A 150 -1.22 9.77 23.16
C GLU A 150 0.20 9.23 23.01
N CYS A 151 0.35 7.95 22.64
CA CYS A 151 1.64 7.35 22.33
C CYS A 151 2.32 8.00 21.12
N ALA A 152 1.58 8.26 20.04
CA ALA A 152 2.12 8.83 18.81
C ALA A 152 2.56 10.29 18.97
N LYS A 153 1.96 11.05 19.90
CA LYS A 153 2.43 12.40 20.25
C LYS A 153 3.88 12.38 20.75
N GLN A 154 4.30 11.33 21.46
CA GLN A 154 5.70 11.18 21.86
C GLN A 154 6.63 11.02 20.65
N THR A 155 6.18 10.39 19.56
CA THR A 155 6.94 10.32 18.31
C THR A 155 6.98 11.65 17.57
N ILE A 156 5.90 12.44 17.60
CA ILE A 156 5.90 13.81 17.05
C ILE A 156 6.89 14.70 17.82
N GLU A 157 6.89 14.60 19.15
CA GLU A 157 7.86 15.31 19.98
C GLU A 157 9.29 14.88 19.67
N LEU A 158 9.54 13.57 19.51
CA LEU A 158 10.85 13.06 19.11
C LEU A 158 11.31 13.65 17.76
N ILE A 159 10.42 13.76 16.76
CA ILE A 159 10.72 14.44 15.49
C ILE A 159 11.15 15.90 15.75
N SER A 160 10.42 16.61 16.62
CA SER A 160 10.71 18.02 16.94
C SER A 160 12.05 18.22 17.67
N ILE A 161 12.49 17.22 18.46
CA ILE A 161 13.75 17.23 19.21
C ILE A 161 14.92 16.89 18.30
N LEU A 162 14.81 15.78 17.55
CA LEU A 162 15.86 15.30 16.66
C LEU A 162 16.03 16.19 15.43
N GLN A 163 14.93 16.80 14.95
CA GLN A 163 14.86 17.60 13.74
C GLN A 163 15.58 16.94 12.55
N PRO A 164 15.21 15.70 12.19
CA PRO A 164 15.81 15.03 11.05
C PRO A 164 15.55 15.80 9.76
N LYS A 165 16.43 15.71 8.77
CA LYS A 165 16.16 16.32 7.46
C LYS A 165 14.94 15.69 6.78
N VAL A 166 14.84 14.36 6.86
CA VAL A 166 13.72 13.58 6.33
C VAL A 166 13.16 12.64 7.39
N VAL A 167 11.83 12.61 7.53
CA VAL A 167 11.09 11.56 8.24
C VAL A 167 10.42 10.67 7.21
N LEU A 168 10.81 9.40 7.15
CA LEU A 168 10.23 8.40 6.25
C LEU A 168 9.19 7.56 6.98
N LEU A 169 7.90 7.83 6.75
CA LEU A 169 6.80 7.03 7.28
C LEU A 169 6.54 5.81 6.40
N LEU A 170 6.54 4.63 7.00
CA LEU A 170 6.34 3.37 6.30
C LEU A 170 4.94 2.83 6.58
N GLY A 171 4.11 2.79 5.54
CA GLY A 171 2.78 2.18 5.57
C GLY A 171 1.64 3.15 5.86
N SER A 172 0.44 2.76 5.43
CA SER A 172 -0.77 3.58 5.53
C SER A 172 -1.21 3.82 6.97
N GLN A 173 -0.96 2.87 7.89
CA GLN A 173 -1.29 3.05 9.29
C GLN A 173 -0.39 4.12 9.94
N SER A 174 0.92 4.11 9.64
CA SER A 174 1.88 5.11 10.16
C SER A 174 1.49 6.50 9.70
N ARG A 175 1.15 6.63 8.41
CA ARG A 175 0.60 7.86 7.83
C ARG A 175 -0.69 8.30 8.53
N LYS A 176 -1.70 7.43 8.63
CA LYS A 176 -2.99 7.77 9.25
C LYS A 176 -2.83 8.23 10.69
N LEU A 177 -1.95 7.57 11.45
CA LEU A 177 -1.69 7.95 12.83
C LEU A 177 -0.97 9.29 12.91
N PHE A 178 0.05 9.51 12.07
CA PHE A 178 0.71 10.81 11.94
C PHE A 178 -0.29 11.92 11.61
N ASP A 179 -1.15 11.72 10.62
CA ASP A 179 -2.19 12.69 10.23
C ASP A 179 -3.19 13.00 11.35
N ARG A 180 -3.38 12.11 12.33
CA ARG A 180 -4.26 12.40 13.49
C ARG A 180 -3.60 13.26 14.56
N VAL A 181 -2.29 13.13 14.73
CA VAL A 181 -1.57 13.77 15.86
C VAL A 181 -0.67 14.95 15.45
N SER A 182 -0.29 15.03 14.17
CA SER A 182 0.50 16.13 13.62
C SER A 182 -0.38 17.33 13.31
N GLU A 183 0.16 18.54 13.47
CA GLU A 183 -0.48 19.79 13.05
C GLU A 183 -0.65 19.84 11.53
N ASN A 184 0.43 19.54 10.80
CA ASN A 184 0.43 19.48 9.34
C ASN A 184 0.03 18.09 8.84
N LYS A 185 -0.73 18.05 7.74
CA LYS A 185 -1.27 16.82 7.14
C LYS A 185 -0.50 16.45 5.88
N LEU A 186 -0.38 15.15 5.63
CA LEU A 186 0.28 14.61 4.46
C LEU A 186 -0.59 14.77 3.20
N GLU A 187 -0.07 15.53 2.24
CA GLU A 187 -0.68 15.74 0.94
C GLU A 187 -0.07 14.81 -0.11
N VAL A 188 -0.77 14.59 -1.22
CA VAL A 188 -0.24 13.76 -2.31
C VAL A 188 0.97 14.46 -2.92
N LEU A 189 2.13 13.79 -2.93
CA LEU A 189 3.32 14.27 -3.63
C LEU A 189 3.40 13.64 -5.02
N VAL A 190 3.29 12.31 -5.07
CA VAL A 190 3.20 11.53 -6.32
C VAL A 190 2.04 10.54 -6.17
N PRO A 191 1.02 10.60 -7.05
CA PRO A 191 -0.14 9.72 -6.99
C PRO A 191 0.25 8.24 -6.87
N ASN A 192 -0.46 7.50 -6.02
CA ASN A 192 -0.24 6.07 -5.76
C ASN A 192 1.14 5.67 -5.21
N SER A 193 2.02 6.63 -4.85
CA SER A 193 3.38 6.34 -4.40
C SER A 193 3.74 7.06 -3.10
N MET A 194 3.68 8.40 -3.10
CA MET A 194 4.28 9.22 -2.05
C MET A 194 3.34 10.33 -1.57
N TYR A 195 3.39 10.60 -0.27
CA TYR A 195 2.74 11.74 0.35
C TYR A 195 3.77 12.57 1.12
N HIS A 196 3.57 13.88 1.21
CA HIS A 196 4.53 14.78 1.83
C HIS A 196 3.86 15.90 2.63
N CYS A 197 4.54 16.34 3.69
CA CYS A 197 4.29 17.59 4.39
C CYS A 197 5.56 18.04 5.13
N MET A 198 5.50 19.21 5.77
CA MET A 198 6.52 19.66 6.72
C MET A 198 6.10 19.36 8.16
N SER A 199 7.05 19.01 9.02
CA SER A 199 6.88 18.97 10.48
C SER A 199 8.02 19.75 11.12
N GLY A 200 7.74 21.01 11.49
CA GLY A 200 8.79 21.98 11.79
C GLY A 200 9.75 22.15 10.61
N LYS A 201 11.02 21.80 10.78
CA LYS A 201 12.06 21.84 9.74
C LYS A 201 12.27 20.52 9.01
N SER A 202 11.53 19.48 9.37
CA SER A 202 11.68 18.14 8.80
C SER A 202 10.71 17.93 7.65
N HIS A 203 11.18 17.39 6.54
CA HIS A 203 10.30 16.90 5.48
C HIS A 203 9.78 15.52 5.85
N VAL A 204 8.46 15.36 5.95
CA VAL A 204 7.84 14.06 6.22
C VAL A 204 7.39 13.47 4.90
N LEU A 205 7.95 12.31 4.54
CA LEU A 205 7.61 11.56 3.33
C LEU A 205 6.98 10.23 3.75
N ALA A 206 5.75 9.98 3.32
CA ALA A 206 5.08 8.70 3.55
C ALA A 206 5.05 7.84 2.29
N ILE A 207 5.49 6.58 2.44
CA ILE A 207 5.49 5.55 1.39
C ILE A 207 4.79 4.28 1.88
N LYS A 208 4.53 3.32 0.99
CA LYS A 208 3.96 2.03 1.41
C LYS A 208 4.90 1.26 2.35
N HIS A 209 4.37 0.31 3.09
CA HIS A 209 5.21 -0.46 4.02
C HIS A 209 6.24 -1.31 3.24
N THR A 210 7.44 -1.50 3.78
CA THR A 210 8.56 -2.23 3.11
C THR A 210 8.27 -3.72 2.88
N ALA A 211 7.25 -4.26 3.55
CA ALA A 211 6.73 -5.61 3.32
C ALA A 211 5.93 -5.74 2.01
N TYR A 212 5.46 -4.64 1.43
CA TYR A 212 4.77 -4.68 0.13
C TYR A 212 5.77 -4.76 -1.02
N TYR A 213 5.30 -5.28 -2.16
CA TYR A 213 6.04 -5.28 -3.40
C TYR A 213 6.28 -3.84 -3.87
N TYR A 214 7.49 -3.55 -4.35
CA TYR A 214 7.87 -2.32 -5.05
C TYR A 214 8.42 -2.69 -6.44
N SER A 215 8.02 -1.96 -7.48
CA SER A 215 8.69 -2.06 -8.77
C SER A 215 10.06 -1.37 -8.69
N SER A 216 10.98 -1.71 -9.59
CA SER A 216 12.29 -1.04 -9.67
C SER A 216 12.14 0.47 -9.93
N ILE A 217 11.20 0.85 -10.82
CA ILE A 217 10.92 2.25 -11.15
C ILE A 217 10.43 3.02 -9.92
N GLU A 218 9.59 2.40 -9.09
CA GLU A 218 9.09 3.03 -7.87
C GLU A 218 10.19 3.18 -6.80
N MET A 219 11.04 2.16 -6.61
CA MET A 219 12.17 2.26 -5.68
C MET A 219 13.16 3.34 -6.12
N GLU A 220 13.40 3.45 -7.42
CA GLU A 220 14.25 4.49 -8.01
C GLU A 220 13.67 5.88 -7.76
N LEU A 221 12.39 6.09 -8.09
CA LEU A 221 11.72 7.36 -7.87
C LEU A 221 11.73 7.78 -6.39
N ILE A 222 11.44 6.85 -5.47
CA ILE A 222 11.49 7.12 -4.03
C ILE A 222 12.92 7.47 -3.59
N GLY A 223 13.92 6.72 -4.03
CA GLY A 223 15.32 6.97 -3.71
C GLY A 223 15.82 8.34 -4.17
N LYS A 224 15.52 8.70 -5.41
CA LYS A 224 15.83 10.02 -5.99
C LYS A 224 15.06 11.13 -5.28
N THR A 225 13.80 10.89 -4.89
CA THR A 225 13.00 11.87 -4.13
C THR A 225 13.58 12.13 -2.75
N ILE A 226 13.97 11.09 -2.00
CA ILE A 226 14.65 11.24 -0.71
C ILE A 226 15.97 12.03 -0.90
N GLY A 227 16.76 11.68 -1.91
CA GLY A 227 18.00 12.39 -2.24
C GLY A 227 17.76 13.88 -2.53
N PHE A 228 16.78 14.19 -3.38
CA PHE A 228 16.40 15.56 -3.71
C PHE A 228 16.01 16.37 -2.48
N ILE A 229 15.20 15.80 -1.58
CA ILE A 229 14.79 16.47 -0.34
C ILE A 229 16.01 16.74 0.57
N LEU A 230 16.92 15.77 0.70
CA LEU A 230 18.14 15.93 1.50
C LEU A 230 19.03 17.07 0.99
N ASP A 231 19.11 17.26 -0.33
CA ASP A 231 19.88 18.34 -0.97
C ASP A 231 19.16 19.71 -0.92
N HIS A 232 17.85 19.74 -0.65
CA HIS A 232 17.01 20.94 -0.80
C HIS A 232 16.10 21.23 0.39
N GLN A 233 16.66 21.23 1.60
CA GLN A 233 15.93 21.45 2.86
C GLN A 233 15.20 22.81 2.96
N ASP A 234 15.65 23.82 2.21
CA ASP A 234 15.05 25.16 2.25
C ASP A 234 13.95 25.36 1.19
N LYS A 235 13.71 24.36 0.31
CA LYS A 235 12.72 24.47 -0.77
C LYS A 235 11.34 24.01 -0.30
N THR A 236 10.31 24.72 -0.75
CA THR A 236 8.93 24.23 -0.69
C THR A 236 8.76 23.08 -1.67
N ILE A 237 8.43 21.91 -1.14
CA ILE A 237 8.21 20.69 -1.92
C ILE A 237 6.72 20.36 -1.86
N ASN A 238 6.09 20.24 -3.02
CA ASN A 238 4.70 19.81 -3.21
C ASN A 238 4.57 19.13 -4.59
N SER A 239 3.37 18.70 -4.96
CA SER A 239 3.13 17.99 -6.23
C SER A 239 3.50 18.82 -7.47
N GLU A 240 3.34 20.14 -7.42
CA GLU A 240 3.67 21.03 -8.54
C GLU A 240 5.19 21.21 -8.65
N SER A 241 5.83 21.61 -7.55
CA SER A 241 7.26 21.90 -7.54
C SER A 241 8.12 20.67 -7.77
N ILE A 242 7.65 19.47 -7.40
CA ILE A 242 8.38 18.23 -7.68
C ILE A 242 8.31 17.81 -9.16
N VAL A 243 7.21 18.12 -9.86
CA VAL A 243 7.07 17.87 -11.31
C VAL A 243 7.87 18.87 -12.13
N GLU A 244 8.18 20.04 -11.58
CA GLU A 244 9.09 21.02 -12.19
C GLU A 244 10.57 20.78 -11.84
N SER A 245 10.85 19.83 -10.96
CA SER A 245 12.20 19.50 -10.51
C SER A 245 12.94 18.56 -11.49
N SER A 246 14.17 18.21 -11.13
CA SER A 246 14.95 17.16 -11.82
C SER A 246 14.30 15.77 -11.78
N LEU A 247 13.20 15.58 -11.03
CA LEU A 247 12.47 14.32 -10.90
C LEU A 247 11.33 14.16 -11.92
N LYS A 248 11.05 15.20 -12.73
CA LYS A 248 9.95 15.21 -13.71
C LYS A 248 9.85 13.93 -14.53
N ASP A 249 10.92 13.55 -15.20
CA ASP A 249 10.93 12.42 -16.12
C ASP A 249 10.77 11.08 -15.38
N ASP A 250 11.30 10.98 -14.16
CA ASP A 250 11.12 9.80 -13.31
C ASP A 250 9.67 9.65 -12.85
N ILE A 251 8.99 10.76 -12.53
CA ILE A 251 7.56 10.77 -12.20
C ILE A 251 6.72 10.36 -13.40
N ILE A 252 6.95 10.97 -14.57
CA ILE A 252 6.24 10.63 -15.82
C ILE A 252 6.43 9.15 -16.15
N ARG A 253 7.66 8.64 -16.07
CA ARG A 253 7.98 7.23 -16.32
C ARG A 253 7.27 6.31 -15.32
N PHE A 254 7.21 6.68 -14.04
CA PHE A 254 6.48 5.91 -13.04
C PHE A 254 4.97 5.89 -13.34
N GLU A 255 4.36 7.04 -13.62
CA GLU A 255 2.94 7.13 -13.95
C GLU A 255 2.58 6.34 -15.22
N GLN A 256 3.42 6.42 -16.25
CA GLN A 256 3.29 5.61 -17.45
C GLN A 256 3.38 4.12 -17.13
N ALA A 257 4.35 3.70 -16.32
CA ALA A 257 4.47 2.31 -15.90
C ALA A 257 3.25 1.82 -15.10
N GLN A 258 2.66 2.67 -14.26
CA GLN A 258 1.40 2.34 -13.56
C GLN A 258 0.24 2.15 -14.55
N ARG A 259 0.14 2.99 -15.58
CA ARG A 259 -0.86 2.86 -16.64
C ARG A 259 -0.64 1.60 -17.50
N THR A 260 0.61 1.25 -17.78
CA THR A 260 0.96 0.01 -18.51
C THR A 260 0.70 -1.25 -17.66
N ILE A 261 0.91 -1.18 -16.34
CA ILE A 261 0.56 -2.26 -15.39
C ILE A 261 -0.97 -2.41 -15.25
N GLN A 262 -1.75 -1.35 -15.53
CA GLN A 262 -3.22 -1.41 -15.63
C GLN A 262 -3.73 -2.14 -16.90
N ILE A 263 -2.84 -2.66 -17.75
CA ILE A 263 -3.15 -3.72 -18.73
C ILE A 263 -2.28 -4.95 -18.39
N PRO A 264 -2.70 -5.88 -17.52
CA PRO A 264 -1.84 -6.99 -17.16
C PRO A 264 -2.05 -8.19 -18.10
N SER A 265 -0.94 -8.59 -18.72
CA SER A 265 -0.67 -9.96 -19.17
C SER A 265 -1.02 -11.02 -18.11
N ASP A 266 -1.42 -12.21 -18.57
CA ASP A 266 -2.08 -13.34 -17.88
C ASP A 266 -1.55 -13.80 -16.51
N ASN A 267 -0.34 -13.43 -16.09
CA ASN A 267 0.27 -13.96 -14.87
C ASN A 267 -0.19 -13.26 -13.57
N SER A 268 -0.77 -12.06 -13.65
CA SER A 268 -1.34 -11.32 -12.50
C SER A 268 -2.68 -11.91 -12.02
N LEU A 269 -3.41 -12.58 -12.93
CA LEU A 269 -4.71 -13.21 -12.67
C LEU A 269 -4.62 -14.37 -11.68
N TYR A 270 -3.49 -15.07 -11.65
CA TYR A 270 -3.27 -16.24 -10.79
C TYR A 270 -3.26 -15.89 -9.29
N TYR A 271 -2.72 -14.72 -8.93
CA TYR A 271 -2.63 -14.28 -7.54
C TYR A 271 -3.93 -13.67 -7.01
N LEU A 272 -4.74 -13.04 -7.87
CA LEU A 272 -6.06 -12.50 -7.49
C LEU A 272 -7.08 -13.62 -7.26
N LYS A 273 -7.05 -14.68 -8.08
CA LYS A 273 -7.93 -15.87 -7.97
C LYS A 273 -7.86 -16.57 -6.61
N LYS A 274 -6.75 -16.46 -5.88
CA LYS A 274 -6.53 -17.17 -4.62
C LYS A 274 -7.12 -16.44 -3.39
N LYS A 275 -7.49 -15.16 -3.51
CA LYS A 275 -7.92 -14.33 -2.38
C LYS A 275 -9.42 -14.04 -2.31
N ILE A 276 -10.19 -14.44 -3.32
CA ILE A 276 -11.63 -14.19 -3.42
C ILE A 276 -12.35 -15.54 -3.45
N ARG A 277 -12.52 -16.14 -2.27
CA ARG A 277 -13.44 -17.27 -2.06
C ARG A 277 -14.32 -16.93 -0.85
N ALA A 278 -15.46 -16.29 -1.11
CA ALA A 278 -16.58 -16.25 -0.18
C ALA A 278 -17.90 -16.12 -0.97
N LYS A 279 -18.58 -17.27 -1.12
CA LYS A 279 -19.99 -17.50 -1.48
C LYS A 279 -20.66 -16.60 -2.55
N GLY A 280 -20.62 -17.06 -3.80
CA GLY A 280 -21.80 -17.07 -4.69
C GLY A 280 -22.03 -15.88 -5.64
N CYS A 281 -21.32 -14.77 -5.48
CA CYS A 281 -21.33 -13.67 -6.44
C CYS A 281 -19.92 -13.06 -6.44
N ASN A 282 -19.26 -13.03 -7.60
CA ASN A 282 -17.99 -12.33 -7.72
C ASN A 282 -18.26 -10.94 -8.26
N LYS A 283 -17.72 -9.91 -7.60
CA LYS A 283 -17.70 -8.56 -8.12
C LYS A 283 -16.30 -8.28 -8.64
N GLY A 284 -16.20 -7.92 -9.90
CA GLY A 284 -14.97 -7.62 -10.60
C GLY A 284 -14.90 -6.16 -11.01
N ILE A 285 -13.74 -5.70 -11.44
CA ILE A 285 -13.60 -4.46 -12.18
C ILE A 285 -12.85 -4.80 -13.46
N ASP A 286 -13.36 -4.40 -14.63
CA ASP A 286 -12.74 -4.75 -15.91
C ASP A 286 -11.45 -3.95 -16.16
N ASN A 287 -10.77 -4.27 -17.26
CA ASN A 287 -9.50 -3.65 -17.64
C ASN A 287 -9.59 -2.14 -17.90
N ASN A 288 -10.79 -1.55 -17.88
CA ASN A 288 -11.04 -0.13 -18.07
C ASN A 288 -11.56 0.57 -16.80
N GLY A 289 -11.70 -0.15 -15.68
CA GLY A 289 -12.16 0.43 -14.41
C GLY A 289 -13.67 0.31 -14.15
N TYR A 290 -14.42 -0.49 -14.91
CA TYR A 290 -15.88 -0.62 -14.73
C TYR A 290 -16.27 -1.74 -13.77
N LEU A 291 -17.27 -1.49 -12.93
CA LEU A 291 -17.83 -2.46 -11.99
C LEU A 291 -18.51 -3.63 -12.74
N ILE A 292 -18.05 -4.86 -12.52
CA ILE A 292 -18.58 -6.10 -13.08
C ILE A 292 -19.26 -6.91 -11.97
N TYR A 293 -20.40 -7.51 -12.28
CA TYR A 293 -21.04 -8.54 -11.47
C TYR A 293 -20.94 -9.88 -12.21
N GLU A 294 -20.16 -10.82 -11.66
CA GLU A 294 -20.02 -12.18 -12.16
C GLU A 294 -20.89 -13.13 -11.32
N TYR A 295 -21.88 -13.73 -11.97
CA TYR A 295 -22.63 -14.86 -11.45
C TYR A 295 -22.17 -16.14 -12.17
N TYR A 296 -21.73 -17.13 -11.40
CA TYR A 296 -21.34 -18.42 -11.94
C TYR A 296 -22.54 -19.36 -11.96
N CYS A 297 -23.17 -19.49 -13.13
CA CYS A 297 -23.87 -20.71 -13.51
C CYS A 297 -23.01 -21.38 -14.59
N ASN A 298 -22.59 -22.62 -14.37
CA ASN A 298 -21.57 -23.24 -15.21
C ASN A 298 -22.10 -23.42 -16.65
N ASN A 299 -21.34 -22.83 -17.58
CA ASN A 299 -21.52 -22.75 -19.04
C ASN A 299 -22.27 -21.51 -19.56
N ALA A 300 -21.43 -20.51 -19.89
CA ALA A 300 -21.60 -19.46 -20.90
C ALA A 300 -22.58 -18.30 -20.66
N PHE A 301 -22.28 -17.38 -19.72
CA PHE A 301 -22.73 -15.98 -19.83
C PHE A 301 -21.70 -15.01 -19.20
N LYS A 302 -21.44 -13.87 -19.88
CA LYS A 302 -20.81 -12.67 -19.28
C LYS A 302 -21.72 -11.47 -19.53
N GLU A 303 -22.36 -10.99 -18.48
CA GLU A 303 -23.13 -9.74 -18.48
C GLU A 303 -22.29 -8.61 -17.88
N PHE A 304 -22.39 -7.42 -18.46
CA PHE A 304 -21.74 -6.21 -17.99
C PHE A 304 -22.80 -5.12 -17.82
N ILE A 305 -22.84 -4.46 -16.66
CA ILE A 305 -23.64 -3.25 -16.43
C ILE A 305 -22.68 -2.13 -16.09
N LYS A 306 -22.63 -1.09 -16.93
CA LYS A 306 -21.82 0.12 -16.67
C LYS A 306 -22.61 1.12 -15.79
N GLU A 307 -21.90 1.86 -14.94
CA GLU A 307 -22.40 2.86 -13.98
C GLU A 307 -23.21 4.03 -14.59
N ASN A 308 -23.29 4.11 -15.91
CA ASN A 308 -24.01 5.12 -16.69
C ASN A 308 -25.19 4.53 -17.50
N GLY A 309 -25.74 3.38 -17.07
CA GLY A 309 -26.95 2.80 -17.66
C GLY A 309 -26.72 2.16 -19.03
N THR A 310 -25.52 1.66 -19.31
CA THR A 310 -25.25 0.89 -20.53
C THR A 310 -25.00 -0.56 -20.17
N VAL A 311 -25.81 -1.45 -20.72
CA VAL A 311 -25.66 -2.90 -20.55
C VAL A 311 -24.91 -3.44 -21.75
N SER A 312 -23.71 -3.98 -21.52
CA SER A 312 -22.95 -4.68 -22.56
C SER A 312 -23.08 -6.18 -22.29
N ILE A 313 -23.34 -6.96 -23.33
CA ILE A 313 -23.48 -8.41 -23.23
C ILE A 313 -22.42 -9.04 -24.12
N GLY A 314 -21.56 -9.86 -23.51
CA GLY A 314 -20.50 -10.58 -24.22
C GLY A 314 -20.79 -12.07 -24.22
N ILE A 315 -20.88 -12.67 -25.40
CA ILE A 315 -21.05 -14.12 -25.54
C ILE A 315 -19.76 -14.71 -26.08
N PHE A 316 -19.28 -15.75 -25.40
CA PHE A 316 -18.06 -16.46 -25.71
C PHE A 316 -18.39 -17.91 -26.04
N TYR A 317 -18.02 -18.37 -27.23
CA TYR A 317 -18.21 -19.75 -27.65
C TYR A 317 -17.01 -20.21 -28.47
N GLN A 318 -16.41 -21.35 -28.10
CA GLN A 318 -15.28 -22.00 -28.80
C GLN A 318 -14.21 -21.02 -29.32
N ASN A 319 -13.67 -20.19 -28.42
CA ASN A 319 -12.63 -19.18 -28.72
C ASN A 319 -13.03 -18.04 -29.66
N LYS A 320 -14.32 -17.92 -30.06
CA LYS A 320 -14.87 -16.74 -30.72
C LYS A 320 -15.58 -15.87 -29.69
N GLN A 321 -15.26 -14.58 -29.67
CA GLN A 321 -15.92 -13.57 -28.83
C GLN A 321 -16.77 -12.66 -29.71
N CYS A 322 -18.06 -12.56 -29.38
CA CYS A 322 -18.95 -11.54 -29.93
C CYS A 322 -19.43 -10.63 -28.80
N CYS A 323 -19.26 -9.32 -28.97
CA CYS A 323 -19.65 -8.32 -27.97
C CYS A 323 -20.62 -7.32 -28.58
N PHE A 324 -21.69 -7.04 -27.84
CA PHE A 324 -22.65 -5.99 -28.19
C PHE A 324 -22.83 -5.09 -26.99
N SER A 325 -22.96 -3.79 -27.25
CA SER A 325 -23.25 -2.80 -26.21
C SER A 325 -24.61 -2.17 -26.48
N VAL A 326 -25.51 -2.28 -25.50
CA VAL A 326 -26.87 -1.73 -25.58
C VAL A 326 -26.98 -0.64 -24.52
N MET A 327 -27.06 0.62 -24.95
CA MET A 327 -27.39 1.72 -24.05
C MET A 327 -28.86 1.59 -23.60
N THR A 328 -29.10 1.51 -22.29
CA THR A 328 -30.43 1.53 -21.69
C THR A 328 -30.61 2.88 -21.02
N LYS A 329 -31.29 3.83 -21.69
CA LYS A 329 -31.68 5.07 -21.02
C LYS A 329 -32.81 4.75 -20.03
N GLY A 330 -32.46 4.31 -18.82
CA GLY A 330 -33.43 3.93 -17.79
C GLY A 330 -32.93 2.78 -16.90
N ASN A 331 -33.12 2.94 -15.59
CA ASN A 331 -32.48 2.18 -14.51
C ASN A 331 -33.01 0.76 -14.25
N HIS A 332 -33.28 -0.08 -15.26
CA HIS A 332 -33.69 -1.48 -14.98
C HIS A 332 -32.95 -2.50 -15.85
N PRO A 333 -31.67 -2.79 -15.53
CA PRO A 333 -30.89 -3.82 -16.21
C PRO A 333 -31.57 -5.21 -16.14
N GLU A 334 -32.26 -5.51 -15.03
CA GLU A 334 -32.86 -6.81 -14.73
C GLU A 334 -33.94 -7.26 -15.75
N ASP A 335 -34.74 -6.33 -16.29
CA ASP A 335 -35.76 -6.63 -17.29
C ASP A 335 -35.16 -7.00 -18.66
N LEU A 336 -34.01 -6.42 -18.99
CA LEU A 336 -33.28 -6.73 -20.21
C LEU A 336 -32.63 -8.12 -20.11
N LEU A 337 -32.09 -8.47 -18.93
CA LEU A 337 -31.53 -9.80 -18.66
C LEU A 337 -32.60 -10.89 -18.78
N LYS A 338 -33.80 -10.63 -18.24
CA LYS A 338 -34.94 -11.53 -18.37
C LYS A 338 -35.30 -11.84 -19.83
N LYS A 339 -35.30 -10.83 -20.71
CA LYS A 339 -35.59 -11.01 -22.14
C LYS A 339 -34.52 -11.75 -22.92
N VAL A 340 -33.25 -11.59 -22.52
CA VAL A 340 -32.13 -12.36 -23.06
C VAL A 340 -32.31 -13.84 -22.69
N GLN A 341 -32.60 -14.12 -21.42
CA GLN A 341 -32.89 -15.47 -20.93
C GLN A 341 -34.08 -16.12 -21.64
N GLU A 342 -35.21 -15.41 -21.75
CA GLU A 342 -36.41 -15.89 -22.46
C GLU A 342 -36.11 -16.26 -23.93
N THR A 343 -35.19 -15.52 -24.58
CA THR A 343 -34.80 -15.79 -25.98
C THR A 343 -33.85 -16.99 -26.10
N CYS A 344 -32.97 -17.20 -25.13
CA CYS A 344 -32.14 -18.41 -25.06
C CYS A 344 -33.00 -19.66 -24.86
N ASP A 345 -34.01 -19.57 -24.01
CA ASP A 345 -34.93 -20.67 -23.68
C ASP A 345 -35.85 -20.99 -24.89
N GLU A 346 -36.38 -19.98 -25.58
CA GLU A 346 -37.23 -20.14 -26.78
C GLU A 346 -36.51 -20.86 -27.92
N LEU A 347 -35.24 -20.50 -28.15
CA LEU A 347 -34.41 -21.08 -29.19
C LEU A 347 -33.74 -22.39 -28.77
N LYS A 348 -34.02 -22.87 -27.55
CA LYS A 348 -33.47 -24.10 -26.95
C LYS A 348 -31.95 -24.21 -27.05
N VAL A 349 -31.26 -23.07 -26.98
CA VAL A 349 -29.80 -23.03 -27.15
C VAL A 349 -29.12 -23.59 -25.89
N PHE A 350 -29.76 -23.47 -24.71
CA PHE A 350 -29.30 -24.05 -23.45
C PHE A 350 -30.50 -24.45 -22.58
N LYS A 351 -30.48 -25.63 -21.95
CA LYS A 351 -31.48 -26.05 -20.95
C LYS A 351 -30.86 -26.08 -19.57
N ASN A 352 -31.59 -25.55 -18.59
CA ASN A 352 -31.10 -25.37 -17.23
C ASN A 352 -31.85 -26.31 -16.29
N ASP A 353 -31.33 -27.51 -16.04
CA ASP A 353 -31.88 -28.41 -15.02
C ASP A 353 -30.81 -28.89 -14.03
N SER A 354 -31.10 -28.56 -12.77
CA SER A 354 -30.59 -29.04 -11.47
C SER A 354 -29.20 -29.70 -11.32
N LYS A 355 -28.40 -28.99 -10.51
CA LYS A 355 -27.64 -29.40 -9.32
C LYS A 355 -26.46 -30.36 -9.36
N ASP A 356 -26.27 -31.25 -10.31
CA ASP A 356 -25.05 -32.06 -10.31
C ASP A 356 -24.46 -32.17 -11.72
N CYS A 357 -23.17 -31.85 -11.79
CA CYS A 357 -22.26 -31.83 -12.92
C CYS A 357 -22.70 -32.62 -14.16
N PHE A 358 -22.65 -32.02 -15.36
CA PHE A 358 -22.19 -32.73 -16.56
C PHE A 358 -21.55 -31.82 -17.62
N VAL A 359 -20.53 -32.39 -18.26
CA VAL A 359 -19.98 -32.02 -19.57
C VAL A 359 -21.00 -32.43 -20.63
N SER A 360 -21.31 -31.56 -21.59
CA SER A 360 -21.98 -31.98 -22.83
C SER A 360 -21.18 -31.53 -24.05
N ASP A 361 -20.65 -32.52 -24.76
CA ASP A 361 -20.37 -32.42 -26.19
C ASP A 361 -21.67 -32.07 -26.91
N ILE A 362 -21.76 -30.84 -27.41
CA ILE A 362 -22.72 -30.47 -28.44
C ILE A 362 -21.95 -29.59 -29.41
N GLU A 363 -21.56 -30.17 -30.54
CA GLU A 363 -21.23 -29.43 -31.76
C GLU A 363 -22.39 -28.47 -32.04
N THR A 364 -22.27 -27.22 -31.60
CA THR A 364 -23.33 -26.23 -31.75
C THR A 364 -23.06 -25.49 -33.05
N ASP A 365 -23.81 -25.90 -34.08
CA ASP A 365 -23.79 -25.41 -35.45
C ASP A 365 -23.86 -23.88 -35.52
N ASP A 366 -22.88 -23.24 -36.19
CA ASP A 366 -22.72 -21.77 -36.32
C ASP A 366 -24.02 -21.08 -36.82
N VAL A 367 -24.89 -21.81 -37.52
CA VAL A 367 -26.20 -21.34 -38.02
C VAL A 367 -27.16 -20.97 -36.88
N LYS A 368 -27.22 -21.76 -35.80
CA LYS A 368 -28.13 -21.49 -34.67
C LYS A 368 -27.69 -20.30 -33.84
N ILE A 369 -26.39 -20.02 -33.82
CA ILE A 369 -25.82 -18.83 -33.17
C ILE A 369 -26.22 -17.57 -33.95
N VAL A 370 -26.16 -17.62 -35.28
CA VAL A 370 -26.61 -16.50 -36.13
C VAL A 370 -28.12 -16.27 -36.01
N GLU A 371 -28.91 -17.33 -35.99
CA GLU A 371 -30.37 -17.25 -35.77
C GLU A 371 -30.71 -16.64 -34.41
N PHE A 372 -30.00 -17.06 -33.35
CA PHE A 372 -30.11 -16.47 -32.02
C PHE A 372 -29.87 -14.96 -32.02
N PHE A 373 -28.81 -14.50 -32.68
CA PHE A 373 -28.50 -13.07 -32.74
C PHE A 373 -29.57 -12.27 -33.50
N ASN A 374 -30.09 -12.80 -34.60
CA ASN A 374 -31.11 -12.12 -35.38
C ASN A 374 -32.43 -11.97 -34.61
N VAL A 375 -32.84 -13.02 -33.89
CA VAL A 375 -34.07 -13.00 -33.06
C VAL A 375 -33.91 -12.06 -31.86
N LEU A 376 -32.76 -12.11 -31.17
CA LEU A 376 -32.49 -11.25 -30.02
C LEU A 376 -32.47 -9.76 -30.41
N LEU A 377 -31.82 -9.42 -31.53
CA LEU A 377 -31.78 -8.04 -32.05
C LEU A 377 -33.17 -7.53 -32.43
N ALA A 378 -34.01 -8.37 -33.05
CA ALA A 378 -35.38 -8.00 -33.41
C ALA A 378 -36.25 -7.71 -32.16
N LYS A 379 -36.12 -8.51 -31.10
CA LYS A 379 -36.84 -8.31 -29.83
C LYS A 379 -36.37 -7.08 -29.06
N ILE A 380 -35.06 -6.83 -29.03
CA ILE A 380 -34.50 -5.62 -28.40
C ILE A 380 -34.96 -4.35 -29.14
N LYS A 381 -35.02 -4.40 -30.48
CA LYS A 381 -35.52 -3.28 -31.29
C LYS A 381 -36.99 -3.00 -30.99
N LYS A 382 -37.83 -4.03 -30.97
CA LYS A 382 -39.26 -3.91 -30.62
C LYS A 382 -39.48 -3.35 -29.21
N TYR A 383 -38.71 -3.81 -28.21
CA TYR A 383 -38.80 -3.29 -26.84
C TYR A 383 -38.51 -1.79 -26.71
N ARG A 384 -37.52 -1.29 -27.46
CA ARG A 384 -37.21 0.15 -27.50
C ARG A 384 -38.32 0.99 -28.13
N GLU A 385 -39.10 0.41 -29.03
CA GLU A 385 -40.19 1.09 -29.74
C GLU A 385 -41.49 1.10 -28.91
N THR A 386 -41.73 0.10 -28.05
CA THR A 386 -43.03 -0.05 -27.35
C THR A 386 -43.02 0.26 -25.85
N ASP A 387 -41.93 -0.01 -25.12
CA ASP A 387 -41.97 -0.08 -23.65
C ASP A 387 -40.87 0.71 -22.93
N CYS A 388 -40.13 1.58 -23.63
CA CYS A 388 -39.19 2.49 -22.98
C CYS A 388 -39.97 3.75 -22.55
N PRO A 389 -40.24 3.98 -21.24
CA PRO A 389 -40.89 5.20 -20.81
C PRO A 389 -39.94 6.36 -21.14
N LYS A 390 -40.46 7.39 -21.81
CA LYS A 390 -39.68 8.58 -22.21
C LYS A 390 -38.99 9.26 -21.04
#